data_AF-A0A9P9AD56-F1
#
_entry.id   AF-A0A9P9AD56-F1
#
_cell.length_a   1.000
_cell.length_b   1.000
_cell.length_c   1.000
_cell.angle_alpha   90.00
_cell.angle_beta   90.00
_cell.angle_gamma   90.00
#
_symmetry.space_group_name_H-M   'P 1'
#
loop_
_entity.id
_entity.type
_entity.pdbx_description
1 polymer ?
#
loop_
_entity_poly.entity_id
_entity_poly.type
_entity_poly.pdbx_seq_one_letter_code
_entity_poly.pdbx_strand_id
1 'polypeptide(L)'
;MPPKSTLNHSTPSRPPRTMPRAIRGVLIECDPSIKSIIVNIDSQNHEYIIEDLDDQRVVVKENMVGELKRRLEMRLAETQQPADESGSE
;
A
#
# COMPACT_ATOMS: atom_id res chain seq x y z
N MET A 1 -55.03 44.98 -5.19
CA MET A 1 -54.32 43.79 -4.66
C MET A 1 -54.33 42.73 -5.75
N PRO A 2 -53.17 42.43 -6.34
CA PRO A 2 -52.34 41.31 -5.86
C PRO A 2 -50.82 41.60 -5.85
N PRO A 3 -50.02 40.98 -4.97
CA PRO A 3 -48.56 41.03 -5.05
C PRO A 3 -48.05 39.96 -6.04
N LYS A 4 -47.26 40.37 -7.05
CA LYS A 4 -46.55 39.43 -7.93
C LYS A 4 -45.30 38.91 -7.23
N SER A 5 -45.46 37.72 -6.67
CA SER A 5 -44.52 36.60 -6.58
C SER A 5 -43.03 36.91 -6.74
N THR A 6 -42.32 36.85 -5.62
CA THR A 6 -40.87 36.71 -5.49
C THR A 6 -40.34 35.58 -6.37
N LEU A 7 -39.45 35.90 -7.31
CA LEU A 7 -38.69 34.93 -8.09
C LEU A 7 -37.56 34.40 -7.21
N ASN A 8 -37.80 33.28 -6.53
CA ASN A 8 -36.77 32.57 -5.77
C ASN A 8 -35.77 31.95 -6.76
N HIS A 9 -34.61 32.59 -6.88
CA HIS A 9 -33.45 32.04 -7.58
C HIS A 9 -32.89 30.86 -6.77
N SER A 10 -33.20 29.65 -7.21
CA SER A 10 -32.63 28.41 -6.73
C SER A 10 -31.11 28.45 -6.89
N THR A 11 -30.40 28.50 -5.75
CA THR A 11 -28.94 28.38 -5.70
C THR A 11 -28.50 27.02 -6.25
N PRO A 12 -27.49 26.93 -7.12
CA PRO A 12 -26.94 25.64 -7.53
C PRO A 12 -26.22 25.01 -6.33
N SER A 13 -26.72 23.86 -5.86
CA SER A 13 -26.07 23.01 -4.87
C SER A 13 -24.76 22.50 -5.45
N ARG A 14 -23.64 23.14 -5.07
CA ARG A 14 -22.30 22.65 -5.43
C ARG A 14 -22.14 21.21 -4.95
N PRO A 15 -21.65 20.28 -5.79
CA PRO A 15 -21.33 18.93 -5.34
C PRO A 15 -20.23 19.00 -4.28
N PRO A 16 -20.21 18.07 -3.30
CA PRO A 16 -19.17 18.04 -2.28
C PRO A 16 -17.81 17.87 -2.97
N ARG A 17 -16.90 18.81 -2.70
CA ARG A 17 -15.50 18.71 -3.13
C ARG A 17 -14.92 17.48 -2.44
N THR A 18 -14.48 16.48 -3.19
CA THR A 18 -13.75 15.34 -2.64
C THR A 18 -12.55 15.87 -1.87
N MET A 19 -12.53 15.65 -0.56
CA MET A 19 -11.40 16.08 0.27
C MET A 19 -10.20 15.16 -0.05
N PRO A 20 -9.05 15.72 -0.45
CA PRO A 20 -7.86 14.91 -0.68
C PRO A 20 -7.42 14.30 0.66
N ARG A 21 -7.23 12.98 0.69
CA ARG A 21 -6.59 12.30 1.82
C ARG A 21 -5.14 12.06 1.44
N ALA A 22 -4.24 12.46 2.33
CA ALA A 22 -2.82 12.15 2.23
C ALA A 22 -2.43 11.28 3.43
N ILE A 23 -1.69 10.22 3.16
CA ILE A 23 -1.19 9.30 4.18
C ILE A 23 0.33 9.32 4.09
N ARG A 24 1.00 9.41 5.25
CA ARG A 24 2.46 9.33 5.32
C ARG A 24 2.88 7.87 5.31
N GLY A 25 3.86 7.55 4.48
CA GLY A 25 4.42 6.22 4.34
C GLY A 25 5.62 6.22 3.42
N VAL A 26 6.29 5.08 3.34
CA VAL A 26 7.41 4.85 2.44
C VAL A 26 6.91 4.08 1.24
N LEU A 27 7.12 4.63 0.05
CA LEU A 27 6.86 3.92 -1.20
C LEU A 27 7.99 2.92 -1.43
N ILE A 28 7.62 1.66 -1.67
CA ILE A 28 8.56 0.61 -2.07
C ILE A 28 8.22 0.21 -3.50
N GLU A 29 9.22 0.29 -4.37
CA GLU A 29 9.21 -0.23 -5.74
C GLU A 29 10.03 -1.52 -5.78
N CYS A 30 9.41 -2.63 -6.18
CA CYS A 30 10.02 -3.96 -6.21
C CYS A 30 9.33 -4.88 -7.22
N ASP A 31 9.99 -5.98 -7.59
CA ASP A 31 9.43 -6.99 -8.47
C ASP A 31 8.15 -7.66 -7.88
N PRO A 32 7.23 -8.15 -8.72
CA PRO A 32 5.99 -8.79 -8.26
C PRO A 32 6.25 -10.02 -7.35
N SER A 33 7.38 -10.72 -7.55
CA SER A 33 7.82 -11.80 -6.68
C SER A 33 8.17 -11.31 -5.27
N ILE A 34 8.89 -10.20 -5.15
CA ILE A 34 9.24 -9.59 -3.86
C ILE A 34 7.99 -9.05 -3.18
N LYS A 35 7.10 -8.40 -3.94
CA LYS A 35 5.79 -7.95 -3.43
C LYS A 35 5.00 -9.11 -2.85
N SER A 36 4.97 -10.26 -3.52
CA SER A 36 4.28 -11.46 -3.02
C SER A 36 4.84 -11.93 -1.67
N ILE A 37 6.17 -11.83 -1.47
CA ILE A 37 6.81 -12.14 -0.19
C ILE A 37 6.43 -11.09 0.87
N ILE A 38 6.43 -9.80 0.53
CA ILE A 38 6.00 -8.71 1.43
C ILE A 38 4.56 -8.91 1.90
N VAL A 39 3.65 -9.19 0.97
CA VAL A 39 2.24 -9.47 1.29
C VAL A 39 2.10 -10.71 2.16
N ASN A 40 2.91 -11.76 1.91
CA ASN A 40 2.92 -12.94 2.75
C ASN A 40 3.43 -12.66 4.18
N ILE A 41 4.45 -11.79 4.32
CA ILE A 41 4.93 -11.34 5.63
C ILE A 41 3.84 -10.51 6.35
N ASP A 42 3.16 -9.64 5.60
CA ASP A 42 2.09 -8.79 6.13
C ASP A 42 0.85 -9.59 6.54
N SER A 43 0.54 -10.70 5.83
CA SER A 43 -0.66 -11.52 6.07
C SER A 43 -0.82 -12.02 7.52
N GLN A 44 0.27 -12.08 8.29
CA GLN A 44 0.24 -12.52 9.68
C GLN A 44 -0.38 -11.48 10.63
N ASN A 45 -0.05 -10.19 10.46
CA ASN A 45 -0.42 -9.13 11.41
C ASN A 45 -1.01 -7.87 10.76
N HIS A 46 -1.00 -7.76 9.43
CA HIS A 46 -1.40 -6.58 8.64
C HIS A 46 -0.85 -5.27 9.20
N GLU A 47 0.43 -5.32 9.59
CA GLU A 47 1.11 -4.26 10.33
C GLU A 47 1.95 -3.37 9.40
N TYR A 48 2.41 -3.89 8.27
CA TYR A 48 3.43 -3.27 7.44
C TYR A 48 2.81 -2.43 6.33
N ILE A 49 1.89 -3.03 5.58
CA ILE A 49 1.31 -2.41 4.38
C ILE A 49 0.24 -1.39 4.78
N ILE A 50 0.36 -0.18 4.26
CA ILE A 50 -0.66 0.88 4.38
C ILE A 50 -1.64 0.77 3.21
N GLU A 51 -1.09 0.72 2.00
CA GLU A 51 -1.88 0.70 0.76
C GLU A 51 -1.13 -0.06 -0.33
N ASP A 52 -1.87 -0.88 -1.05
CA ASP A 52 -1.40 -1.57 -2.24
C ASP A 52 -1.74 -0.73 -3.47
N LEU A 53 -0.73 -0.24 -4.19
CA LEU A 53 -0.95 0.67 -5.32
C LEU A 53 -1.07 -0.10 -6.63
N ASP A 54 -0.09 -0.95 -6.93
CA ASP A 54 0.00 -1.73 -8.16
C ASP A 54 0.89 -2.97 -7.94
N ASP A 55 1.06 -3.84 -8.94
CA ASP A 55 1.86 -5.07 -8.86
C ASP A 55 3.33 -4.91 -8.46
N GLN A 56 3.90 -3.71 -8.60
CA GLN A 56 5.28 -3.40 -8.24
C GLN A 56 5.42 -2.34 -7.15
N ARG A 57 4.30 -1.77 -6.69
CA ARG A 57 4.30 -0.58 -5.83
C ARG A 57 3.41 -0.78 -4.62
N VAL A 58 3.99 -0.57 -3.45
CA VAL A 58 3.31 -0.71 -2.16
C VAL A 58 3.76 0.39 -1.21
N VAL A 59 2.83 0.94 -0.44
CA VAL A 59 3.11 1.94 0.59
C VAL A 59 3.18 1.24 1.94
N VAL A 60 4.27 1.45 2.67
CA VAL A 60 4.58 0.78 3.94
C VAL A 60 4.73 1.80 5.07
N LYS A 61 4.43 1.40 6.31
CA LYS A 61 4.69 2.22 7.50
C LYS A 61 6.18 2.48 7.68
N GLU A 62 6.55 3.75 7.80
CA GLU A 62 7.94 4.21 7.92
C GLU A 62 8.69 3.53 9.07
N ASN A 63 8.05 3.37 10.23
CA ASN A 63 8.63 2.71 11.41
C ASN A 63 8.92 1.21 11.21
N MET A 64 8.24 0.57 10.25
CA MET A 64 8.31 -0.87 10.04
C MET A 64 9.23 -1.28 8.89
N VAL A 65 9.73 -0.32 8.10
CA VAL A 65 10.58 -0.60 6.93
C VAL A 65 11.84 -1.37 7.31
N GLY A 66 12.47 -1.05 8.43
CA GLY A 66 13.69 -1.74 8.89
C GLY A 66 13.44 -3.22 9.18
N GLU A 67 12.38 -3.52 9.93
CA GLU A 67 11.99 -4.90 10.25
C GLU A 67 11.50 -5.65 9.01
N LEU A 68 10.73 -4.99 8.14
CA LEU A 68 10.24 -5.59 6.89
C LEU A 68 11.42 -6.04 6.01
N LYS A 69 12.44 -5.19 5.84
CA LYS A 69 13.66 -5.52 5.07
C LYS A 69 14.37 -6.75 5.64
N ARG A 70 14.57 -6.78 6.96
CA ARG A 70 15.21 -7.92 7.64
C ARG A 70 14.44 -9.22 7.44
N ARG A 71 13.11 -9.19 7.54
CA ARG A 71 12.25 -10.37 7.32
C ARG A 71 12.26 -10.82 5.85
N LEU A 72 12.29 -9.87 4.93
CA LEU A 72 12.48 -10.14 3.51
C LEU A 72 13.80 -10.88 3.28
N GLU A 73 14.93 -10.34 3.76
CA GLU A 73 16.25 -10.96 3.62
C GLU A 73 16.28 -12.39 4.19
N MET A 74 15.69 -12.61 5.38
CA MET A 74 15.59 -13.95 5.96
C MET A 74 14.78 -14.90 5.06
N ARG A 75 13.63 -14.47 4.52
CA ARG A 75 12.79 -15.29 3.64
C ARG A 75 13.47 -15.61 2.32
N LEU A 76 14.20 -14.65 1.73
CA LEU A 76 14.98 -14.89 0.52
C LEU A 76 16.12 -15.89 0.79
N ALA A 77 16.80 -15.77 1.93
CA ALA A 77 17.87 -16.68 2.31
C ALA A 77 17.36 -18.12 2.55
N GLU A 78 16.20 -18.30 3.18
CA GLU A 78 15.57 -19.63 3.35
C GLU A 78 15.24 -20.29 2.00
N THR A 79 14.79 -19.51 1.01
CA THR A 79 14.51 -20.03 -0.33
C THR A 79 15.77 -20.30 -1.17
N GLN A 80 16.90 -19.68 -0.80
CA GLN A 80 18.21 -19.92 -1.40
C GLN A 80 19.02 -20.88 -0.52
N GLN A 81 18.54 -22.12 -0.34
CA GLN A 81 19.47 -23.16 0.07
C GLN A 81 20.42 -23.44 -1.10
N PRO A 82 21.75 -23.27 -0.95
CA PRO A 82 22.68 -23.71 -1.97
C PRO A 82 22.55 -25.23 -2.08
N ALA A 83 22.33 -25.70 -3.30
CA ALA A 83 22.47 -27.11 -3.68
C ALA A 83 23.96 -27.52 -3.65
N ASP A 84 24.64 -27.29 -2.53
CA ASP A 84 26.08 -27.55 -2.37
C ASP A 84 26.31 -28.59 -1.26
N GLU A 85 25.65 -29.74 -1.42
CA GLU A 85 26.11 -31.02 -0.88
C GLU A 85 25.71 -32.12 -1.88
N SER A 86 26.29 -32.13 -3.08
CA SER A 86 26.37 -33.36 -3.89
C SER A 86 27.84 -33.68 -4.09
N GLY A 87 28.31 -34.59 -3.23
CA GLY A 87 29.70 -34.84 -2.90
C GLY A 87 30.59 -35.21 -4.08
N SER A 88 31.85 -34.84 -3.92
CA SER A 88 32.97 -35.48 -4.61
C SER A 88 33.09 -36.91 -4.10
N GLU A 89 32.94 -37.89 -5.00
CA GLU A 89 33.65 -39.18 -4.96
C GLU A 89 34.03 -39.59 -6.38
#